data_AF-A0A968TNV7-F1
#
_entry.id   AF-A0A968TNV7-F1
#
_cell.length_a   1.000
_cell.length_b   1.000
_cell.length_c   1.000
_cell.angle_alpha   90.00
_cell.angle_beta   90.00
_cell.angle_gamma   90.00
#
_symmetry.space_group_name_H-M   'P 1'
#
loop_
_entity.id
_entity.type
_entity.pdbx_description
1 polymer ?
#
loop_
_entity_poly.entity_id
_entity_poly.type
_entity_poly.pdbx_seq_one_letter_code
_entity_poly.pdbx_strand_id
1 'polypeptide(L)'
;MEPLAHSRNFPTIPPNAPAEPGPDSLYVATLPPFRAAGNGTTDDTKPIQQALDQAGRDGGGTVFLPAGMYRVNGHLKVPPGVELRGIHDTPVYGFFARTVLLAYVEGDRGRMEGQPFITLEGRKDAPGKILGAGVRGLSIYYPEQSVRDIVPYPG
;
A
#
# COMPACT_ATOMS: atom_id res chain seq x y z
N MET A 1 -32.05 -22.30 -35.71
CA MET A 1 -31.54 -21.60 -34.50
C MET A 1 -30.07 -21.32 -34.75
N GLU A 2 -29.73 -20.10 -35.14
CA GLU A 2 -28.32 -19.67 -35.27
C GLU A 2 -27.86 -19.03 -33.95
N PRO A 3 -26.62 -19.30 -33.47
CA PRO A 3 -26.10 -18.64 -32.29
C PRO A 3 -25.51 -17.26 -32.64
N LEU A 4 -25.94 -16.24 -31.90
CA LEU A 4 -25.39 -14.88 -31.94
C LEU A 4 -23.97 -14.88 -31.34
N ALA A 5 -22.94 -14.72 -32.17
CA ALA A 5 -21.58 -14.49 -31.72
C ALA A 5 -21.40 -13.02 -31.27
N HIS A 6 -21.30 -12.78 -29.97
CA HIS A 6 -20.87 -11.50 -29.42
C HIS A 6 -19.34 -11.35 -29.59
N SER A 7 -18.91 -10.61 -30.60
CA SER A 7 -17.50 -10.20 -30.72
C SER A 7 -17.20 -9.17 -29.63
N ARG A 8 -16.38 -9.54 -28.64
CA ARG A 8 -15.77 -8.58 -27.73
C ARG A 8 -14.60 -7.93 -28.47
N ASN A 9 -14.78 -6.69 -28.91
CA ASN A 9 -13.68 -5.86 -29.39
C ASN A 9 -12.74 -5.56 -28.21
N PHE A 10 -11.64 -6.29 -28.13
CA PHE A 10 -10.52 -5.93 -27.26
C PHE A 10 -9.71 -4.83 -27.94
N PRO A 11 -9.39 -3.72 -27.26
CA PRO A 11 -8.51 -2.71 -27.83
C PRO A 11 -7.14 -3.34 -28.13
N THR A 12 -6.66 -3.18 -29.36
CA THR A 12 -5.34 -3.63 -29.77
C THR A 12 -4.29 -2.63 -29.27
N ILE A 13 -3.47 -3.04 -28.30
CA ILE A 13 -2.32 -2.25 -27.85
C ILE A 13 -1.22 -2.39 -28.92
N PRO A 14 -0.72 -1.29 -29.53
CA PRO A 14 0.34 -1.38 -30.52
C PRO A 14 1.64 -1.91 -29.86
N PRO A 15 2.41 -2.75 -30.56
CA PRO A 15 3.51 -3.53 -29.97
C PRO A 15 4.68 -2.70 -29.40
N ASN A 16 4.71 -1.38 -29.64
CA ASN A 16 5.80 -0.48 -29.24
C ASN A 16 5.33 0.80 -28.50
N ALA A 17 4.10 0.84 -27.96
CA ALA A 17 3.80 1.88 -26.98
C ALA A 17 4.62 1.62 -25.71
N PRO A 18 5.31 2.61 -25.10
CA PRO A 18 5.78 2.45 -23.74
C PRO A 18 4.55 2.05 -22.91
N ALA A 19 4.65 0.96 -22.14
CA ALA A 19 3.54 0.53 -21.30
C ALA A 19 3.26 1.65 -20.29
N GLU A 20 2.27 2.50 -20.57
CA GLU A 20 1.75 3.46 -19.62
C GLU A 20 1.24 2.65 -18.43
N PRO A 21 1.79 2.83 -17.22
CA PRO A 21 1.40 1.98 -16.11
C PRO A 21 -0.09 2.21 -15.82
N GLY A 22 -0.91 1.18 -16.00
CA GLY A 22 -2.34 1.22 -15.73
C GLY A 22 -2.67 0.80 -14.29
N PRO A 23 -3.96 0.72 -13.93
CA PRO A 23 -4.41 0.22 -12.62
C PRO A 23 -3.91 -1.20 -12.26
N ASP A 24 -3.41 -1.97 -13.23
CA ASP A 24 -2.82 -3.29 -13.03
C ASP A 24 -1.28 -3.27 -12.82
N SER A 25 -0.69 -2.09 -12.62
CA SER A 25 0.76 -1.93 -12.43
C SER A 25 1.20 -2.41 -11.05
N LEU A 26 2.34 -3.10 -10.99
CA LEU A 26 2.89 -3.66 -9.75
C LEU A 26 4.24 -3.01 -9.40
N TYR A 27 4.32 -2.41 -8.22
CA TYR A 27 5.53 -1.81 -7.66
C TYR A 27 5.98 -2.63 -6.45
N VAL A 28 7.10 -3.34 -6.56
CA VAL A 28 7.64 -4.10 -5.43
C VAL A 28 8.58 -3.20 -4.63
N ALA A 29 8.17 -2.79 -3.43
CA ALA A 29 8.89 -1.78 -2.65
C ALA A 29 10.33 -2.19 -2.27
N THR A 30 10.64 -3.49 -2.20
CA THR A 30 11.98 -4.00 -1.88
C THR A 30 12.91 -4.07 -3.09
N LEU A 31 12.38 -3.96 -4.31
CA LEU A 31 13.16 -3.95 -5.55
C LEU A 31 13.60 -2.53 -5.91
N PRO A 32 14.61 -2.37 -6.79
CA PRO A 32 14.92 -1.08 -7.37
C PRO A 32 13.69 -0.47 -8.08
N PRO A 33 13.51 0.86 -8.00
CA PRO A 33 14.40 1.85 -7.40
C PRO A 33 14.22 2.05 -5.87
N PHE A 34 13.16 1.51 -5.26
CA PHE A 34 12.72 1.87 -3.91
C PHE A 34 13.56 1.26 -2.79
N ARG A 35 13.92 -0.02 -2.92
CA ARG A 35 14.86 -0.72 -2.02
C ARG A 35 14.51 -0.65 -0.52
N ALA A 36 13.22 -0.81 -0.17
CA ALA A 36 12.82 -1.06 1.21
C ALA A 36 13.54 -2.31 1.74
N ALA A 37 14.03 -2.25 2.97
CA ALA A 37 14.87 -3.29 3.57
C ALA A 37 14.05 -4.45 4.13
N GLY A 38 12.90 -4.19 4.78
CA GLY A 38 12.03 -5.24 5.33
C GLY A 38 12.66 -6.07 6.45
N ASN A 39 13.70 -5.55 7.11
CA ASN A 39 14.51 -6.25 8.12
C ASN A 39 14.12 -5.91 9.58
N GLY A 40 13.12 -5.06 9.79
CA GLY A 40 12.57 -4.66 11.10
C GLY A 40 13.38 -3.60 11.84
N THR A 41 14.50 -3.15 11.29
CA THR A 41 15.44 -2.23 11.98
C THR A 41 15.75 -0.98 11.15
N THR A 42 15.93 -1.13 9.84
CA THR A 42 16.11 -0.01 8.91
C THR A 42 14.79 0.73 8.73
N ASP A 43 14.83 2.06 8.77
CA ASP A 43 13.66 2.90 8.52
C ASP A 43 13.25 2.83 7.04
N ASP A 44 12.10 2.21 6.79
CA ASP A 44 11.51 1.97 5.48
C ASP A 44 10.45 3.03 5.09
N THR A 45 10.25 4.08 5.90
CA THR A 45 9.24 5.12 5.60
C THR A 45 9.45 5.74 4.22
N LYS A 46 10.67 6.17 3.90
CA LYS A 46 10.96 6.84 2.60
C LYS A 46 10.84 5.88 1.40
N PRO A 47 11.48 4.69 1.41
CA PRO A 47 11.31 3.70 0.33
C PRO A 47 9.85 3.35 0.03
N ILE A 48 9.05 3.11 1.07
CA ILE A 48 7.64 2.74 0.90
C ILE A 48 6.83 3.91 0.34
N GLN A 49 7.02 5.12 0.88
CA GLN A 49 6.33 6.30 0.38
C GLN A 49 6.71 6.62 -1.07
N GLN A 50 7.97 6.44 -1.46
CA GLN A 50 8.40 6.63 -2.85
C GLN A 50 7.70 5.67 -3.82
N ALA A 51 7.49 4.41 -3.41
CA ALA A 51 6.74 3.45 -4.22
C ALA A 51 5.26 3.85 -4.37
N LEU A 52 4.63 4.29 -3.27
CA LEU A 52 3.25 4.79 -3.26
C LEU A 52 3.09 6.03 -4.16
N ASP A 53 4.00 6.99 -4.02
CA ASP A 53 3.99 8.22 -4.81
C ASP A 53 4.21 7.95 -6.30
N GLN A 54 5.07 6.98 -6.63
CA GLN A 54 5.31 6.58 -8.03
C GLN A 54 4.06 5.94 -8.62
N ALA A 55 3.44 4.99 -7.93
CA ALA A 55 2.18 4.37 -8.37
C ALA A 55 1.07 5.41 -8.57
N GLY A 56 0.95 6.39 -7.66
CA GLY A 56 -0.01 7.48 -7.79
C GLY A 56 0.27 8.39 -8.99
N ARG A 57 1.54 8.71 -9.24
CA ARG A 57 1.97 9.51 -10.41
C ARG A 57 1.70 8.80 -11.73
N ASP A 58 1.81 7.49 -11.74
CA ASP A 58 1.57 6.69 -12.93
C ASP A 58 0.08 6.38 -13.16
N GLY A 59 -0.82 6.85 -12.29
CA GLY A 59 -2.27 6.77 -12.49
C GLY A 59 -2.97 5.66 -11.69
N GLY A 60 -2.23 4.94 -10.84
CA GLY A 60 -2.73 3.89 -9.96
C GLY A 60 -1.89 2.63 -10.03
N GLY A 61 -2.28 1.62 -9.24
CA GLY A 61 -1.61 0.32 -9.21
C GLY A 61 -1.43 -0.24 -7.81
N THR A 62 -0.72 -1.35 -7.71
CA THR A 62 -0.44 -2.04 -6.45
C THR A 62 1.01 -1.80 -6.03
N VAL A 63 1.21 -1.25 -4.84
CA VAL A 63 2.49 -1.29 -4.14
C VAL A 63 2.53 -2.52 -3.27
N PHE A 64 3.38 -3.48 -3.64
CA PHE A 64 3.53 -4.74 -2.93
C PHE A 64 4.70 -4.71 -1.96
N LEU A 65 4.40 -5.08 -0.71
CA LEU A 65 5.37 -5.34 0.35
C LEU A 65 5.48 -6.86 0.58
N PRO A 66 6.58 -7.51 0.14
CA PRO A 66 6.84 -8.91 0.45
C PRO A 66 6.87 -9.18 1.97
N ALA A 67 6.88 -10.46 2.34
CA ALA A 67 7.07 -10.86 3.74
C ALA A 67 8.31 -10.20 4.32
N GLY A 68 8.16 -9.59 5.50
CA GLY A 68 9.19 -8.78 6.12
C GLY A 68 8.60 -7.90 7.22
N MET A 69 9.50 -7.32 8.01
CA MET A 69 9.17 -6.35 9.04
C MET A 69 9.67 -4.99 8.55
N TYR A 70 8.78 -4.03 8.39
CA TYR A 70 9.13 -2.71 7.86
C TYR A 70 8.99 -1.72 9.00
N ARG A 71 10.12 -1.15 9.44
CA ARG A 71 10.10 -0.10 10.45
C ARG A 71 9.66 1.20 9.78
N VAL A 72 8.63 1.83 10.31
CA VAL A 72 8.11 3.09 9.77
C VAL A 72 8.10 4.10 10.91
N ASN A 73 8.97 5.10 10.81
CA ASN A 73 9.10 6.17 11.81
C ASN A 73 8.19 7.38 11.53
N GLY A 74 7.48 7.40 10.41
CA GLY A 74 6.55 8.46 10.02
C GLY A 74 5.20 7.93 9.53
N HIS A 75 4.45 8.79 8.85
CA HIS A 75 3.14 8.44 8.31
C HIS A 75 3.25 8.03 6.83
N LEU A 76 2.35 7.13 6.40
CA LEU A 76 2.22 6.73 5.01
C LEU A 76 0.95 7.32 4.40
N LYS A 77 1.06 7.82 3.17
CA LYS A 77 -0.09 8.29 2.37
C LYS A 77 -0.23 7.39 1.15
N VAL A 78 -1.41 6.78 1.00
CA VAL A 78 -1.75 5.94 -0.15
C VAL A 78 -2.56 6.77 -1.13
N PRO A 79 -2.02 7.09 -2.33
CA PRO A 79 -2.70 7.95 -3.29
C PRO A 79 -3.97 7.31 -3.88
N PRO A 80 -4.86 8.12 -4.50
CA PRO A 80 -6.04 7.61 -5.18
C PRO A 80 -5.66 6.64 -6.31
N GLY A 81 -6.37 5.52 -6.42
CA GLY A 81 -6.11 4.47 -7.40
C GLY A 81 -4.96 3.54 -7.02
N VAL A 82 -4.35 3.71 -5.83
CA VAL A 82 -3.25 2.89 -5.35
C VAL A 82 -3.71 1.93 -4.25
N GLU A 83 -3.25 0.68 -4.31
CA GLU A 83 -3.37 -0.31 -3.23
C GLU A 83 -2.00 -0.54 -2.58
N LEU A 84 -1.90 -0.38 -1.26
CA LEU A 84 -0.78 -0.92 -0.49
C LEU A 84 -1.10 -2.35 -0.05
N ARG A 85 -0.35 -3.31 -0.59
CA ARG A 85 -0.65 -4.75 -0.42
C ARG A 85 0.51 -5.51 0.20
N GLY A 86 0.21 -6.27 1.27
CA GLY A 86 1.12 -7.28 1.82
C GLY A 86 0.87 -8.67 1.27
N ILE A 87 1.64 -9.65 1.76
CA ILE A 87 1.60 -11.04 1.28
C ILE A 87 0.38 -11.85 1.75
N HIS A 88 -0.40 -11.36 2.73
CA HIS A 88 -1.50 -12.13 3.32
C HIS A 88 -2.84 -11.82 2.66
N ASP A 89 -3.45 -12.82 2.00
CA ASP A 89 -4.89 -12.81 1.71
C ASP A 89 -5.70 -13.62 2.73
N THR A 90 -5.02 -14.35 3.64
CA THR A 90 -5.59 -15.23 4.68
C THR A 90 -4.72 -15.23 5.95
N PRO A 91 -5.25 -15.57 7.15
CA PRO A 91 -4.49 -15.56 8.39
C PRO A 91 -3.45 -16.69 8.42
N VAL A 92 -2.16 -16.34 8.49
CA VAL A 92 -1.07 -17.33 8.65
C VAL A 92 -0.60 -17.36 10.11
N TYR A 93 -0.65 -18.54 10.75
CA TYR A 93 -0.06 -18.79 12.07
C TYR A 93 1.45 -18.99 11.92
N GLY A 94 2.23 -17.92 12.15
CA GLY A 94 3.69 -17.94 12.14
C GLY A 94 4.27 -16.55 11.83
N PHE A 95 5.19 -16.06 12.66
CA PHE A 95 5.80 -14.72 12.54
C PHE A 95 6.59 -14.52 11.23
N PHE A 96 7.10 -15.59 10.63
CA PHE A 96 8.15 -15.53 9.59
C PHE A 96 7.64 -15.40 8.14
N ALA A 97 6.33 -15.28 7.92
CA ALA A 97 5.77 -15.19 6.57
C ALA A 97 4.73 -14.07 6.42
N ARG A 98 4.83 -12.98 7.19
CA ARG A 98 3.85 -11.85 7.17
C ARG A 98 4.50 -10.56 6.67
N THR A 99 3.67 -9.64 6.18
CA THR A 99 4.05 -8.24 6.02
C THR A 99 3.66 -7.48 7.28
N VAL A 100 4.65 -7.05 8.06
CA VAL A 100 4.42 -6.31 9.32
C VAL A 100 4.94 -4.88 9.17
N LEU A 101 4.08 -3.89 9.44
CA LEU A 101 4.51 -2.51 9.65
C LEU A 101 4.72 -2.27 11.14
N LEU A 102 5.94 -1.91 11.53
CA LEU A 102 6.27 -1.48 12.88
C LEU A 102 6.14 0.04 12.95
N ALA A 103 5.04 0.51 13.53
CA ALA A 103 4.75 1.94 13.68
C ALA A 103 5.55 2.52 14.84
N TYR A 104 6.57 3.33 14.52
CA TYR A 104 7.44 4.06 15.44
C TYR A 104 7.31 5.57 15.24
N VAL A 105 6.08 6.06 15.06
CA VAL A 105 5.86 7.50 14.84
C VAL A 105 6.09 8.24 16.15
N GLU A 106 7.19 9.00 16.19
CA GLU A 106 7.56 9.78 17.37
C GLU A 106 6.50 10.85 17.67
N GLY A 107 5.97 10.84 18.89
CA GLY A 107 4.98 11.82 19.35
C GLY A 107 3.51 11.44 19.14
N ASP A 108 3.22 10.35 18.44
CA ASP A 108 1.84 9.84 18.28
C ASP A 108 1.31 9.14 19.53
N ARG A 109 2.20 8.50 20.31
CA ARG A 109 1.83 7.82 21.55
C ARG A 109 1.14 8.80 22.51
N GLY A 110 -0.13 8.51 22.84
CA GLY A 110 -0.93 9.32 23.77
C GLY A 110 -1.69 10.48 23.13
N ARG A 111 -1.69 10.59 21.79
CA ARG A 111 -2.42 11.63 21.05
C ARG A 111 -3.48 11.01 20.15
N MET A 112 -4.74 11.38 20.36
CA MET A 112 -5.86 10.87 19.54
C MET A 112 -6.15 11.73 18.30
N GLU A 113 -5.72 13.00 18.31
CA GLU A 113 -5.99 13.98 17.26
C GLU A 113 -4.80 14.20 16.31
N GLY A 114 -3.85 13.25 16.28
CA GLY A 114 -2.66 13.31 15.41
C GLY A 114 -2.95 12.88 13.97
N GLN A 115 -1.91 12.93 13.11
CA GLN A 115 -2.03 12.40 11.75
C GLN A 115 -2.16 10.86 11.82
N PRO A 116 -3.09 10.22 11.08
CA PRO A 116 -3.20 8.77 11.08
C PRO A 116 -1.91 8.11 10.56
N PHE A 117 -1.56 6.94 11.09
CA PHE A 117 -0.37 6.19 10.65
C PHE A 117 -0.41 5.87 9.14
N ILE A 118 -1.59 5.52 8.61
CA ILE A 118 -1.84 5.37 7.18
C ILE A 118 -3.04 6.24 6.79
N THR A 119 -2.84 7.13 5.82
CA THR A 119 -3.91 7.94 5.24
C THR A 119 -4.28 7.40 3.85
N LEU A 120 -5.56 7.12 3.62
CA LEU A 120 -6.10 6.73 2.31
C LEU A 120 -6.67 7.94 1.60
N GLU A 121 -6.11 8.30 0.45
CA GLU A 121 -6.56 9.45 -0.33
C GLU A 121 -7.60 9.03 -1.39
N GLY A 122 -8.65 9.85 -1.52
CA GLY A 122 -9.67 9.69 -2.55
C GLY A 122 -9.66 10.86 -3.53
N ARG A 123 -9.98 10.60 -4.81
CA ARG A 123 -10.18 11.65 -5.81
C ARG A 123 -11.48 11.45 -6.56
N LYS A 124 -12.23 12.54 -6.75
CA LYS A 124 -13.36 12.61 -7.68
C LYS A 124 -12.82 12.89 -9.08
N ASP A 125 -12.96 11.96 -10.01
CA ASP A 125 -12.46 12.09 -11.39
C ASP A 125 -13.56 12.59 -12.35
N ALA A 126 -14.77 12.08 -12.23
CA ALA A 126 -15.95 12.48 -13.00
C ALA A 126 -17.23 12.39 -12.14
N PRO A 127 -18.38 12.96 -12.57
CA PRO A 127 -19.63 12.83 -11.84
C PRO A 127 -19.99 11.35 -11.59
N GLY A 128 -19.96 10.93 -10.34
CA GLY A 128 -20.33 9.57 -9.91
C GLY A 128 -19.21 8.54 -9.87
N LYS A 129 -17.96 8.89 -10.24
CA LYS A 129 -16.81 7.99 -10.12
C LYS A 129 -15.82 8.52 -9.07
N ILE A 130 -15.39 7.62 -8.19
CA ILE A 130 -14.43 7.87 -7.12
C ILE A 130 -13.25 6.94 -7.36
N LEU A 131 -12.07 7.50 -7.50
CA LEU A 131 -10.82 6.76 -7.35
C LEU A 131 -10.50 6.71 -5.86
N GLY A 132 -10.65 5.55 -5.25
CA GLY A 132 -10.27 5.29 -3.86
C GLY A 132 -8.85 4.75 -3.74
N ALA A 133 -8.31 4.77 -2.53
CA ALA A 133 -7.08 4.08 -2.15
C ALA A 133 -7.41 2.83 -1.31
N GLY A 134 -6.52 1.84 -1.33
CA GLY A 134 -6.72 0.57 -0.62
C GLY A 134 -5.52 0.13 0.21
N VAL A 135 -5.79 -0.61 1.29
CA VAL A 135 -4.78 -1.31 2.10
C VAL A 135 -5.27 -2.74 2.33
N ARG A 136 -4.42 -3.74 2.06
CA ARG A 136 -4.75 -5.15 2.24
C ARG A 136 -3.54 -5.98 2.67
N GLY A 137 -3.79 -7.01 3.48
CA GLY A 137 -2.80 -8.05 3.75
C GLY A 137 -1.61 -7.63 4.61
N LEU A 138 -1.79 -6.57 5.39
CA LEU A 138 -0.80 -6.04 6.33
C LEU A 138 -1.16 -6.41 7.77
N SER A 139 -0.15 -6.55 8.62
CA SER A 139 -0.30 -6.48 10.08
C SER A 139 0.39 -5.22 10.58
N ILE A 140 -0.27 -4.41 11.41
CA ILE A 140 0.32 -3.19 11.98
C ILE A 140 0.59 -3.46 13.46
N TYR A 141 1.82 -3.25 13.89
CA TYR A 141 2.24 -3.40 15.28
C TYR A 141 2.83 -2.09 15.78
N TYR A 142 2.41 -1.67 16.98
CA TYR A 142 2.92 -0.49 17.68
C TYR A 142 3.87 -0.98 18.79
N PRO A 143 5.19 -1.10 18.53
CA PRO A 143 6.09 -1.80 19.45
C PRO A 143 6.27 -1.08 20.79
N GLU A 144 5.92 0.20 20.83
CA GLU A 144 5.95 1.02 22.03
C GLU A 144 4.70 0.86 22.90
N GLN A 145 3.69 0.08 22.48
CA GLN A 145 2.49 -0.17 23.27
C GLN A 145 2.72 -1.28 24.31
N SER A 146 2.44 -0.98 25.58
CA SER A 146 2.53 -1.94 26.68
C SER A 146 1.16 -2.51 27.02
N VAL A 147 1.04 -3.82 27.18
CA VAL A 147 -0.20 -4.49 27.64
C VAL A 147 -0.60 -4.11 29.07
N ARG A 148 0.30 -3.50 29.84
CA ARG A 148 0.04 -3.02 31.21
C ARG A 148 -0.39 -1.56 31.27
N ASP A 149 -0.27 -0.84 30.16
CA ASP A 149 -0.54 0.59 30.06
C ASP A 149 -1.02 0.90 28.63
N ILE A 150 -2.32 0.68 28.39
CA ILE A 150 -2.96 0.87 27.09
C ILE A 150 -3.07 2.37 26.85
N VAL A 151 -2.28 2.88 25.90
CA VAL A 151 -2.26 4.28 25.50
C VAL A 151 -2.88 4.43 24.12
N PRO A 152 -3.79 5.39 23.90
CA PRO A 152 -4.39 5.62 22.59
C PRO A 152 -3.38 6.23 21.59
N TYR A 153 -3.59 5.95 20.30
CA TYR A 153 -2.87 6.49 19.15
C TYR A 153 -3.85 7.21 18.21
N PRO A 154 -3.37 8.05 17.27
CA PRO A 154 -4.24 8.75 16.33
C PRO A 154 -5.04 7.78 15.46
N GLY A 155 -6.32 8.11 15.22
CA GLY A 155 -7.25 7.34 14.39
C GLY A 155 -7.40 7.88 12.98
#